data_AF-A0A1H2AEF2-F1
#
_entry.id   AF-A0A1H2AEF2-F1
#
_cell.length_a   1.000
_cell.length_b   1.000
_cell.length_c   1.000
_cell.angle_alpha   90.00
_cell.angle_beta   90.00
_cell.angle_gamma   90.00
#
_symmetry.space_group_name_H-M   'P 1'
#
loop_
_entity.id
_entity.type
_entity.pdbx_description
1 polymer ?
#
loop_
_entity_poly.entity_id
_entity_poly.type
_entity_poly.pdbx_seq_one_letter_code
_entity_poly.pdbx_strand_id
1 'polypeptide(L)'
;MATNLRLRPEAVAALRAEAERSGRSQQDVLRAAVDSYLGIDTGLGAEPVHRREAPEGAGELEQLVAARMVRPPRTPYRRPSRRLTLPSGVTSAELLDRDDRV
;
A
#
# COMPACT_ATOMS: atom_id res chain seq x y z
N MET A 1 -16.58 -16.58 16.44
CA MET A 1 -17.66 -17.13 15.59
C MET A 1 -17.01 -17.79 14.37
N ALA A 2 -17.54 -18.92 13.92
CA ALA A 2 -17.07 -19.59 12.70
C ALA A 2 -17.94 -19.18 11.52
N THR A 3 -17.32 -18.68 10.45
CA THR A 3 -18.01 -18.25 9.23
C THR A 3 -17.66 -19.21 8.09
N ASN A 4 -18.66 -19.85 7.49
CA ASN A 4 -18.43 -20.73 6.35
C ASN A 4 -18.36 -19.92 5.06
N LEU A 5 -17.16 -19.83 4.48
CA LEU A 5 -16.91 -19.10 3.23
C LEU A 5 -16.84 -20.06 2.06
N ARG A 6 -17.56 -19.73 0.98
CA ARG A 6 -17.44 -20.44 -0.30
C ARG A 6 -16.41 -19.74 -1.16
N LEU A 7 -15.22 -20.30 -1.22
CA LEU A 7 -14.12 -19.78 -2.03
C LEU A 7 -14.10 -20.50 -3.38
N ARG A 8 -13.69 -19.76 -4.42
CA ARG A 8 -13.39 -20.37 -5.72
C ARG A 8 -12.15 -21.28 -5.60
N PRO A 9 -12.02 -22.35 -6.42
CA PRO A 9 -10.91 -23.29 -6.33
C PRO A 9 -9.52 -22.63 -6.39
N GLU A 10 -9.37 -21.59 -7.21
CA GLU A 10 -8.10 -20.87 -7.35
C GLU A 10 -7.74 -20.09 -6.08
N ALA A 11 -8.75 -19.52 -5.41
CA ALA A 11 -8.56 -18.83 -4.13
C ALA A 11 -8.18 -19.79 -3.00
N VAL A 12 -8.71 -21.02 -3.01
CA VAL A 12 -8.32 -22.07 -2.05
C VAL A 12 -6.86 -22.47 -2.27
N ALA A 13 -6.45 -22.66 -3.53
CA ALA A 13 -5.06 -22.98 -3.87
C ALA A 13 -4.10 -21.86 -3.45
N ALA A 14 -4.44 -20.60 -3.74
CA ALA A 14 -3.65 -19.44 -3.32
C ALA A 14 -3.53 -19.31 -1.80
N LEU A 15 -4.63 -19.55 -1.07
CA LEU A 15 -4.64 -19.50 0.40
C LEU A 15 -3.75 -20.58 1.03
N ARG A 16 -3.76 -21.80 0.47
CA ARG A 16 -2.88 -22.88 0.91
C ARG A 16 -1.42 -22.56 0.65
N ALA A 17 -1.08 -22.12 -0.55
CA ALA A 17 0.28 -21.75 -0.91
C ALA A 17 0.81 -20.62 0.00
N GLU A 18 -0.03 -19.64 0.32
CA GLU A 18 0.34 -18.55 1.22
C GLU A 18 0.52 -19.00 2.67
N ALA A 19 -0.32 -19.92 3.16
CA ALA A 19 -0.19 -20.52 4.49
C ALA A 19 1.13 -21.31 4.61
N GLU A 20 1.46 -22.13 3.60
CA GLU A 20 2.73 -22.87 3.54
C GLU A 20 3.93 -21.93 3.48
N ARG A 21 3.87 -20.90 2.62
CA ARG A 21 4.94 -19.91 2.46
C ARG A 21 5.20 -19.10 3.73
N SER A 22 4.15 -18.76 4.47
CA SER A 22 4.22 -17.91 5.66
C SER A 22 4.35 -18.70 6.97
N GLY A 23 4.15 -20.03 6.95
CA GLY A 23 4.07 -20.86 8.15
C GLY A 23 2.85 -20.57 9.03
N ARG A 24 1.88 -19.79 8.54
CA ARG A 24 0.67 -19.39 9.28
C ARG A 24 -0.48 -20.33 8.98
N SER A 25 -1.47 -20.37 9.88
CA SER A 25 -2.71 -21.09 9.58
C SER A 25 -3.50 -20.38 8.46
N GLN A 26 -4.24 -21.15 7.66
CA GLN A 26 -5.09 -20.57 6.60
C GLN A 26 -6.12 -19.58 7.17
N GLN A 27 -6.61 -19.81 8.39
CA GLN A 27 -7.52 -18.88 9.05
C GLN A 27 -6.84 -17.56 9.42
N ASP A 28 -5.58 -17.59 9.85
CA ASP A 28 -4.85 -16.38 10.20
C ASP A 28 -4.44 -15.56 8.98
N VAL A 29 -4.10 -16.23 7.88
CA VAL A 29 -3.88 -15.58 6.58
C VAL A 29 -5.16 -14.90 6.12
N LEU A 30 -6.29 -15.60 6.17
CA LEU A 30 -7.58 -15.06 5.75
C LEU A 30 -8.02 -13.89 6.64
N ARG A 31 -7.87 -14.02 7.97
CA ARG A 31 -8.22 -12.95 8.91
C ARG A 31 -7.38 -11.70 8.66
N ALA A 32 -6.06 -11.84 8.55
CA ALA A 32 -5.18 -10.71 8.26
C ALA A 32 -5.48 -10.05 6.90
N ALA A 33 -5.83 -10.84 5.88
CA ALA A 33 -6.21 -10.30 4.59
C ALA A 33 -7.51 -9.49 4.66
N VAL A 34 -8.50 -9.98 5.43
CA VAL A 34 -9.77 -9.27 5.66
C VAL A 34 -9.54 -8.01 6.49
N ASP A 35 -8.77 -8.09 7.58
CA ASP A 35 -8.46 -6.96 8.46
C ASP A 35 -7.70 -5.86 7.69
N SER A 36 -6.74 -6.25 6.84
CA SER A 36 -6.03 -5.34 5.96
C SER A 36 -6.93 -4.73 4.88
N TYR A 37 -7.77 -5.54 4.22
CA TYR A 37 -8.68 -5.05 3.18
C TYR A 37 -9.73 -4.09 3.72
N LEU A 38 -10.24 -4.35 4.93
CA LEU A 38 -11.25 -3.53 5.60
C LEU A 38 -10.65 -2.41 6.46
N GLY A 39 -9.31 -2.31 6.56
CA GLY A 39 -8.63 -1.32 7.39
C GLY A 39 -8.93 -1.47 8.88
N ILE A 40 -9.30 -2.66 9.36
CA ILE A 40 -9.65 -2.90 10.78
C ILE A 40 -8.39 -2.81 11.67
N ASP A 41 -7.22 -3.13 11.12
CA ASP A 41 -5.92 -2.90 11.78
C ASP A 41 -5.56 -1.39 11.89
N THR A 42 -6.33 -0.48 11.27
CA THR A 42 -6.15 0.97 11.44
C THR A 42 -7.05 1.51 12.55
N GLY A 43 -6.88 0.97 13.76
CA GLY A 43 -7.27 1.71 14.95
C GLY A 43 -6.51 3.04 14.96
N LEU A 44 -7.20 4.15 15.23
CA LEU A 44 -6.59 5.43 15.58
C LEU A 44 -5.39 5.20 16.52
N GLY A 45 -4.16 5.22 15.99
CA GLY A 45 -2.92 5.04 16.76
C GLY A 45 -2.04 3.81 16.47
N ALA A 46 -2.27 2.99 15.44
CA ALA A 46 -1.37 1.87 15.11
C ALA A 46 -0.77 1.98 13.69
N GLU A 47 0.56 1.96 13.64
CA GLU A 47 1.42 1.95 12.45
C GLU A 47 0.98 0.93 11.39
N PRO A 48 1.05 1.26 10.08
CA PRO A 48 0.60 0.36 9.02
C PRO A 48 1.45 -0.92 8.94
N VAL A 49 0.81 -2.09 9.14
CA VAL A 49 1.43 -3.40 8.96
C VAL A 49 1.47 -3.78 7.47
N HIS A 50 2.26 -3.02 6.72
CA HIS A 50 3.05 -3.53 5.61
C HIS A 50 4.54 -3.37 5.95
N ARG A 51 4.91 -3.78 7.17
CA ARG A 51 6.30 -3.97 7.55
C ARG A 51 6.81 -5.26 6.91
N ARG A 52 7.02 -5.24 5.59
CA ARG A 52 8.14 -6.01 5.04
C ARG A 52 9.34 -5.29 5.61
N GLU A 53 10.01 -5.90 6.61
CA GLU A 53 11.11 -5.29 7.35
C GLU A 53 12.01 -4.54 6.37
N ALA A 54 11.88 -3.20 6.37
CA ALA A 54 12.86 -2.37 5.73
C ALA A 54 14.15 -2.67 6.52
N PRO A 55 15.28 -2.96 5.84
CA PRO A 55 16.52 -3.32 6.53
C PRO A 55 16.80 -2.28 7.62
N GLU A 56 17.22 -2.71 8.81
CA GLU A 56 17.54 -1.78 9.90
C GLU A 56 18.53 -0.71 9.39
N GLY A 57 18.14 0.57 9.46
CA GLY A 57 18.86 1.69 8.84
C GLY A 57 18.27 2.20 7.52
N ALA A 58 17.16 1.64 7.05
CA ALA A 58 16.48 2.08 5.84
C ALA A 58 15.91 3.50 5.98
N GLY A 59 16.17 4.34 4.98
CA GLY A 59 15.67 5.70 4.93
C GLY A 59 14.14 5.74 4.82
N GLU A 60 13.51 6.86 5.21
CA GLU A 60 12.06 7.04 5.17
C GLU A 60 11.43 6.66 3.82
N LEU A 61 12.09 7.00 2.71
CA LEU A 61 11.65 6.62 1.36
C LEU A 61 11.58 5.10 1.17
N GLU A 62 12.57 4.36 1.66
CA GLU A 62 12.62 2.90 1.53
C GLU A 62 11.51 2.24 2.34
N GLN A 63 11.18 2.80 3.51
CA GLN A 63 10.05 2.38 4.32
C GLN A 63 8.72 2.60 3.60
N LEU A 64 8.53 3.78 2.99
CA LEU A 64 7.32 4.10 2.22
C LEU A 64 7.17 3.22 0.96
N VAL A 65 8.28 2.89 0.30
CA VAL A 65 8.30 1.96 -0.85
C VAL A 65 7.98 0.54 -0.39
N ALA A 66 8.56 0.08 0.73
CA ALA A 66 8.30 -1.23 1.30
C ALA A 66 6.83 -1.40 1.72
N ALA A 67 6.24 -0.34 2.30
CA ALA A 67 4.82 -0.27 2.64
C ALA A 67 3.89 -0.15 1.41
N ARG A 68 4.45 -0.07 0.20
CA ARG A 68 3.73 0.13 -1.08
C ARG A 68 2.87 1.40 -1.12
N MET A 69 3.14 2.37 -0.24
CA MET A 69 2.46 3.67 -0.24
C MET A 69 2.96 4.54 -1.38
N VAL A 70 4.23 4.39 -1.77
CA VAL A 70 4.84 5.09 -2.90
C VAL A 70 5.58 4.12 -3.81
N ARG A 71 5.76 4.50 -5.07
CA ARG A 71 6.57 3.74 -6.01
C ARG A 71 8.04 4.16 -5.92
N PRO A 72 8.98 3.24 -6.17
CA PRO A 72 10.39 3.61 -6.22
C PRO A 72 10.63 4.65 -7.33
N PRO A 73 11.54 5.63 -7.11
CA PRO A 73 11.86 6.63 -8.10
C PRO A 73 12.43 5.98 -9.36
N ARG A 74 11.86 6.29 -10.52
CA ARG A 74 12.32 5.77 -11.82
C ARG A 74 13.43 6.60 -12.45
N THR A 75 13.59 7.84 -11.98
CA THR A 75 14.55 8.82 -12.48
C THR A 75 15.17 9.58 -11.31
N PRO A 76 16.46 9.94 -11.38
CA PRO A 76 17.08 10.79 -10.38
C PRO A 76 16.35 12.13 -10.23
N TYR A 77 16.30 12.64 -9.00
CA TYR A 77 15.77 13.97 -8.75
C TYR A 77 16.57 15.02 -9.53
N ARG A 78 15.86 15.91 -10.22
CA ARG A 78 16.45 17.07 -10.90
C ARG A 78 15.76 18.33 -10.40
N ARG A 79 16.58 19.29 -9.98
CA ARG A 79 16.07 20.60 -9.58
C ARG A 79 15.45 21.29 -10.80
N PRO A 80 14.23 21.88 -10.70
CA PRO A 80 13.65 22.64 -11.79
C PRO A 80 14.54 23.83 -12.14
N SER A 81 14.81 24.00 -13.43
CA SER A 81 15.68 25.08 -13.95
C SER A 81 15.01 26.44 -14.00
N ARG A 82 13.67 26.48 -13.99
CA ARG A 82 12.87 27.70 -14.04
C ARG A 82 11.62 27.58 -13.18
N ARG A 83 11.16 28.71 -12.65
CA ARG A 83 9.83 28.83 -12.04
C ARG A 83 8.84 29.21 -13.13
N LEU A 84 7.64 28.63 -13.06
CA LEU A 84 6.50 29.06 -13.87
C LEU A 84 5.66 30.01 -13.03
N THR A 85 5.30 31.16 -13.60
CA THR A 85 4.31 32.07 -13.01
C THR A 85 2.96 31.74 -13.61
N LEU A 86 2.01 31.36 -12.76
CA LEU A 86 0.65 31.06 -13.20
C LEU A 86 -0.14 32.35 -13.40
N PRO A 87 -1.02 32.42 -14.42
CA PRO A 87 -1.99 33.50 -14.52
C PRO A 87 -2.87 33.58 -13.27
N SER A 88 -3.41 34.76 -12.98
CA SER A 88 -4.35 34.94 -11.87
C SER A 88 -5.56 34.02 -12.04
N GLY A 89 -5.89 33.26 -10.99
CA GLY A 89 -7.02 32.33 -11.00
C GLY A 89 -6.68 30.91 -11.44
N VAL A 90 -5.46 30.66 -11.94
CA VAL A 90 -4.97 29.31 -12.29
C VAL A 90 -4.21 28.73 -11.11
N THR A 91 -4.59 27.54 -10.68
CA THR A 91 -3.93 26.81 -9.59
C THR A 91 -2.95 25.77 -10.12
N SER A 92 -1.97 25.38 -9.30
CA SER A 92 -1.04 24.30 -9.66
C SER A 92 -1.72 22.95 -9.84
N ALA A 93 -2.94 22.78 -9.32
CA ALA A 93 -3.73 21.56 -9.49
C ALA A 93 -4.19 21.36 -10.93
N GLU A 94 -4.52 22.45 -11.65
CA GLU A 94 -4.93 22.41 -13.06
C GLU A 94 -3.80 21.97 -14.00
N LEU A 95 -2.54 22.04 -13.54
CA LEU A 95 -1.40 21.56 -14.30
C LEU A 95 -1.16 20.05 -14.18
N LEU A 96 -1.87 19.36 -13.28
CA LEU A 96 -1.54 17.99 -12.89
C LEU A 96 -2.37 16.90 -13.58
N ASP A 97 -3.22 17.22 -14.58
CA ASP A 97 -4.07 16.26 -15.32
C ASP A 97 -4.71 15.19 -14.38
N ARG A 98 -5.16 15.65 -13.21
CA ARG A 98 -5.70 14.78 -12.17
C ARG A 98 -7.21 14.70 -12.28
N ASP A 99 -7.69 13.69 -12.99
CA ASP A 99 -9.12 13.37 -13.13
C ASP A 99 -9.69 12.65 -11.88
N ASP A 100 -8.86 12.33 -10.88
CA ASP A 100 -9.18 11.43 -9.77
C ASP A 100 -9.83 12.10 -8.55
N ARG A 101 -10.29 13.35 -8.67
CA ARG A 101 -10.97 14.06 -7.59
C ARG A 101 -12.32 14.60 -8.07
N VAL A 102 -13.36 13.81 -7.82
CA VAL A 102 -14.78 14.23 -7.75
C VAL A 102 -15.29 13.90 -6.36
#